data_AF-A0A962S301-F1
#
_entry.id   AF-A0A962S301-F1
#
_cell.length_a   1.000
_cell.length_b   1.000
_cell.length_c   1.000
_cell.angle_alpha   90.00
_cell.angle_beta   90.00
_cell.angle_gamma   90.00
#
_symmetry.space_group_name_H-M   'P 1'
#
loop_
_entity.id
_entity.type
_entity.pdbx_description
1 polymer ?
#
loop_
_entity_poly.entity_id
_entity_poly.type
_entity_poly.pdbx_seq_one_letter_code
_entity_poly.pdbx_strand_id
1 'polypeptide(L)'
;MKKGLLTQLVFPLAGSLAVMIALFLQEAGWTALAAAAVIVLLWSGTNMPSILRGQRDAMESAGREKVLRKINEEFHGLIRECHAGVGGLSAEMRQDLDQVRKLVSDAVGTLQRSFQGLNELSQSQQSMVYTMLSDTTGKSQEAGASQVNFQEFAEETDKVLRFFVEHVVNNSADGMNMVEQIDDMVQNMNKAETLLDDVKGIVDQTNLLALNAAIEAARAGEAGRGFAVVADEVRSLSQRSDRFNDEIRGVLGETRENIDSARKTVSRLASKDMNFAIQSKSRVDEMMAYLGNVNAETEGRLGRLADVVRQIESGVNDSVRSLQFEDIVSQLTEYGQRRMERLSHLMELVGNGLSGPGAQSEDWSSNLARISDLRKQLRVLEEELESPQRKPVVQQSMSAGEVELF
;
A
#
# COMPACT_ATOMS: atom_id res chain seq x y z
N MET A 1 -37.71 82.75 2.48
CA MET A 1 -38.83 83.23 1.63
C MET A 1 -39.70 84.32 2.27
N LYS A 2 -40.30 84.15 3.46
CA LYS A 2 -41.25 85.16 4.02
C LYS A 2 -40.66 86.57 4.32
N LYS A 3 -39.39 86.69 4.72
CA LYS A 3 -38.79 87.99 5.12
C LYS A 3 -38.55 88.95 3.95
N GLY A 4 -38.10 88.46 2.78
CA GLY A 4 -37.88 89.30 1.60
C GLY A 4 -39.17 89.82 0.96
N LEU A 5 -40.25 89.03 1.07
CA LEU A 5 -41.58 89.34 0.56
C LEU A 5 -42.23 90.51 1.29
N LEU A 6 -42.12 90.52 2.61
CA LEU A 6 -42.58 91.65 3.42
C LEU A 6 -41.82 92.92 3.06
N THR A 7 -40.49 92.88 2.93
CA THR A 7 -39.71 94.09 2.61
C THR A 7 -39.92 94.63 1.20
N GLN A 8 -40.15 93.80 0.17
CA GLN A 8 -40.30 94.29 -1.21
C GLN A 8 -41.70 94.80 -1.55
N LEU A 9 -42.74 94.31 -0.89
CA LEU A 9 -44.12 94.77 -1.10
C LEU A 9 -44.57 95.81 -0.06
N VAL A 10 -44.21 95.62 1.22
CA VAL A 10 -44.75 96.47 2.31
C VAL A 10 -44.10 97.84 2.32
N PHE A 11 -42.80 97.96 2.03
CA PHE A 11 -42.10 99.25 2.05
C PHE A 11 -42.64 100.27 1.02
N PRO A 12 -42.84 99.92 -0.26
CA PRO A 12 -43.38 100.84 -1.25
C PRO A 12 -44.88 101.10 -1.10
N LEU A 13 -45.68 100.12 -0.64
CA LEU A 13 -47.11 100.31 -0.34
C LEU A 13 -47.32 101.17 0.92
N ALA A 14 -46.52 100.96 1.97
CA ALA A 14 -46.57 101.80 3.17
C ALA A 14 -46.04 103.21 2.89
N GLY A 15 -44.99 103.33 2.09
CA GLY A 15 -44.45 104.63 1.64
C GLY A 15 -45.45 105.43 0.80
N SER A 16 -46.16 104.78 -0.12
CA SER A 16 -47.18 105.45 -0.93
C SER A 16 -48.45 105.80 -0.16
N LEU A 17 -48.85 104.97 0.79
CA LEU A 17 -49.94 105.27 1.73
C LEU A 17 -49.59 106.48 2.61
N ALA A 18 -48.35 106.57 3.10
CA ALA A 18 -47.87 107.71 3.86
C ALA A 18 -47.85 109.00 3.04
N VAL A 19 -47.44 108.93 1.75
CA VAL A 19 -47.49 110.07 0.82
C VAL A 19 -48.93 110.51 0.53
N MET A 20 -49.87 109.56 0.36
CA MET A 20 -51.29 109.91 0.20
C MET A 20 -51.88 110.57 1.46
N ILE A 21 -51.54 110.08 2.66
CA ILE A 21 -52.00 110.68 3.92
C ILE A 21 -51.39 112.08 4.13
N ALA A 22 -50.11 112.27 3.80
CA ALA A 22 -49.44 113.57 3.89
C ALA A 22 -50.03 114.60 2.92
N LEU A 23 -50.38 114.20 1.69
CA LEU A 23 -51.04 115.07 0.71
C LEU A 23 -52.49 115.40 1.12
N PHE A 24 -53.19 114.49 1.78
CA PHE A 24 -54.54 114.74 2.32
C PHE A 24 -54.55 115.78 3.45
N LEU A 25 -53.50 115.81 4.29
CA LEU A 25 -53.36 116.75 5.41
C LEU A 25 -52.95 118.18 4.98
N GLN A 26 -52.47 118.38 3.75
CA GLN A 26 -51.97 119.67 3.24
C GLN A 26 -52.99 120.49 2.43
N GLU A 27 -54.29 120.15 2.46
CA GLU A 27 -55.34 120.72 1.59
C GLU A 27 -54.98 120.71 0.09
N ALA A 28 -54.16 119.74 -0.34
CA ALA A 28 -53.92 119.51 -1.75
C ALA A 28 -55.19 118.90 -2.36
N GLY A 29 -55.76 119.56 -3.38
CA GLY A 29 -57.00 119.12 -4.02
C GLY A 29 -56.96 117.69 -4.55
N TRP A 30 -58.14 117.13 -4.87
CA TRP A 30 -58.36 115.75 -5.34
C TRP A 30 -57.42 115.28 -6.49
N THR A 31 -56.84 116.21 -7.24
CA THR A 31 -55.84 115.95 -8.29
C THR A 31 -54.53 115.34 -7.76
N ALA A 32 -54.09 115.70 -6.55
CA ALA A 32 -52.86 115.17 -5.94
C ALA A 32 -53.02 113.70 -5.50
N LEU A 33 -54.18 113.34 -4.94
CA LEU A 33 -54.52 111.97 -4.59
C LEU A 33 -54.63 111.08 -5.84
N ALA A 34 -55.24 111.58 -6.92
CA ALA A 34 -55.32 110.85 -8.18
C ALA A 34 -53.94 110.59 -8.78
N ALA A 35 -53.02 111.57 -8.75
CA ALA A 35 -51.66 111.41 -9.22
C ALA A 35 -50.87 110.36 -8.41
N ALA A 36 -51.01 110.37 -7.08
CA ALA A 36 -50.37 109.38 -6.21
C ALA A 36 -50.91 107.95 -6.48
N ALA A 37 -52.22 107.79 -6.63
CA ALA A 37 -52.83 106.51 -6.97
C ALA A 37 -52.35 105.98 -8.34
N VAL A 38 -52.22 106.86 -9.33
CA VAL A 38 -51.69 106.51 -10.66
C VAL A 38 -50.22 106.08 -10.58
N ILE A 39 -49.40 106.74 -9.75
CA ILE A 39 -48.00 106.35 -9.52
C ILE A 39 -47.90 104.97 -8.86
N VAL A 40 -48.76 104.67 -7.88
CA VAL A 40 -48.81 103.34 -7.24
C VAL A 40 -49.26 102.27 -8.22
N LEU A 41 -50.27 102.56 -9.04
CA LEU A 41 -50.75 101.64 -10.07
C LEU A 41 -49.68 101.40 -11.14
N LEU A 42 -48.98 102.43 -11.60
CA LEU A 42 -47.84 102.32 -12.52
C LEU A 42 -46.67 101.54 -11.92
N TRP A 43 -46.34 101.80 -10.65
CA TRP A 43 -45.27 101.09 -9.95
C TRP A 43 -45.63 99.61 -9.75
N SER A 44 -46.88 99.31 -9.39
CA SER A 44 -47.39 97.94 -9.25
C SER A 44 -47.45 97.22 -10.61
N GLY A 45 -47.94 97.87 -11.67
CA GLY A 45 -48.03 97.28 -13.01
C GLY A 45 -46.67 96.98 -13.65
N THR A 46 -45.64 97.78 -13.36
CA THR A 46 -44.28 97.60 -13.90
C THR A 46 -43.42 96.65 -13.08
N ASN A 47 -43.56 96.62 -11.75
CA ASN A 47 -42.73 95.78 -10.88
C ASN A 47 -43.37 94.44 -10.47
N MET A 48 -44.70 94.30 -10.50
CA MET A 48 -45.35 93.02 -10.17
C MET A 48 -44.94 91.87 -11.15
N PRO A 49 -44.78 92.10 -12.47
CA PRO A 49 -44.32 91.06 -13.38
C PRO A 49 -42.87 90.60 -13.11
N SER A 50 -41.98 91.50 -12.68
CA SER A 50 -40.59 91.14 -12.37
C SER A 50 -40.46 90.37 -11.05
N ILE A 51 -41.28 90.70 -10.06
CA ILE A 51 -41.37 89.96 -8.79
C ILE A 51 -41.94 88.55 -9.01
N LEU A 52 -43.01 88.42 -9.81
CA LEU A 52 -43.61 87.12 -10.15
C LEU A 52 -42.67 86.25 -11.01
N ARG A 53 -41.91 86.84 -11.94
CA ARG A 53 -40.84 86.14 -12.69
C ARG A 53 -39.72 85.69 -11.74
N GLY A 54 -39.24 86.56 -10.86
CA GLY A 54 -38.24 86.20 -9.85
C GLY A 54 -38.69 85.08 -8.91
N GLN A 55 -39.99 84.98 -8.60
CA GLN A 55 -40.53 83.84 -7.83
C GLN A 55 -40.64 82.56 -8.66
N ARG A 56 -41.04 82.65 -9.93
CA ARG A 56 -41.06 81.51 -10.84
C ARG A 56 -39.65 80.95 -11.04
N ASP A 57 -38.66 81.81 -11.24
CA ASP A 57 -37.26 81.43 -11.40
C ASP A 57 -36.65 80.89 -10.08
N ALA A 58 -37.03 81.45 -8.92
CA ALA A 58 -36.64 80.92 -7.61
C ALA A 58 -37.30 79.56 -7.28
N MET A 59 -38.54 79.34 -7.71
CA MET A 59 -39.26 78.08 -7.53
C MET A 59 -38.77 76.99 -8.51
N GLU A 60 -38.41 77.38 -9.73
CA GLU A 60 -37.80 76.49 -10.73
C GLU A 60 -36.36 76.10 -10.35
N SER A 61 -35.56 77.03 -9.81
CA SER A 61 -34.22 76.74 -9.28
C SER A 61 -34.25 75.88 -8.01
N ALA A 62 -35.17 76.11 -7.08
CA ALA A 62 -35.35 75.25 -5.90
C ALA A 62 -35.83 73.83 -6.29
N GLY A 63 -36.65 73.70 -7.33
CA GLY A 63 -37.03 72.41 -7.92
C GLY A 63 -35.85 71.67 -8.53
N ARG A 64 -35.01 72.38 -9.31
CA ARG A 64 -33.77 71.84 -9.90
C ARG A 64 -32.78 71.40 -8.83
N GLU A 65 -32.57 72.20 -7.77
CA GLU A 65 -31.67 71.86 -6.67
C GLU A 65 -32.12 70.58 -5.93
N LYS A 66 -33.43 70.43 -5.70
CA LYS A 66 -33.98 69.23 -5.06
C LYS A 66 -33.83 67.97 -5.94
N VAL A 67 -34.01 68.09 -7.25
CA VAL A 67 -33.82 66.99 -8.21
C VAL A 67 -32.34 66.61 -8.31
N LEU A 68 -31.44 67.59 -8.41
CA LEU A 68 -29.99 67.36 -8.40
C LEU A 68 -29.54 66.66 -7.12
N ARG A 69 -30.06 67.06 -5.96
CA ARG A 69 -29.75 66.40 -4.69
C ARG A 69 -30.19 64.93 -4.69
N LYS A 70 -31.39 64.64 -5.19
CA LYS A 70 -31.92 63.28 -5.27
C LYS A 70 -31.12 62.40 -6.25
N ILE A 71 -30.72 62.95 -7.39
CA ILE A 71 -29.84 62.25 -8.36
C ILE A 71 -28.49 61.94 -7.72
N ASN A 72 -27.90 62.89 -7.01
CA ASN A 72 -26.63 62.69 -6.31
C ASN A 72 -26.74 61.62 -5.21
N GLU A 73 -27.83 61.64 -4.42
CA GLU A 73 -28.13 60.63 -3.41
C GLU A 73 -28.28 59.21 -4.01
N GLU A 74 -29.05 59.06 -5.11
CA GLU A 74 -29.24 57.78 -5.81
C GLU A 74 -27.96 57.28 -6.48
N PHE A 75 -27.19 58.17 -7.12
CA PHE A 75 -25.92 57.83 -7.75
C PHE A 75 -24.87 57.36 -6.74
N HIS A 76 -24.71 58.08 -5.61
CA HIS A 76 -23.85 57.64 -4.52
C HIS A 76 -24.37 56.38 -3.81
N GLY A 77 -25.68 56.13 -3.81
CA GLY A 77 -26.27 54.88 -3.38
C GLY A 77 -25.85 53.71 -4.28
N LEU A 78 -26.02 53.87 -5.58
CA LEU A 78 -25.66 52.88 -6.60
C LEU A 78 -24.16 52.55 -6.59
N ILE A 79 -23.29 53.55 -6.47
CA ILE A 79 -21.84 53.32 -6.35
C ILE A 79 -21.51 52.51 -5.10
N ARG A 80 -22.16 52.78 -3.96
CA ARG A 80 -21.94 52.01 -2.73
C ARG A 80 -22.42 50.58 -2.85
N GLU A 81 -23.58 50.34 -3.45
CA GLU A 81 -24.11 48.99 -3.71
C GLU A 81 -23.17 48.20 -4.64
N CYS A 82 -22.75 48.80 -5.75
CA CYS A 82 -21.80 48.18 -6.67
C CYS A 82 -20.44 47.90 -5.99
N HIS A 83 -19.91 48.86 -5.23
CA HIS A 83 -18.65 48.67 -4.52
C HIS A 83 -18.73 47.56 -3.46
N ALA A 84 -19.85 47.47 -2.73
CA ALA A 84 -20.11 46.41 -1.77
C ALA A 84 -20.22 45.04 -2.45
N GLY A 85 -20.99 44.93 -3.54
CA GLY A 85 -21.15 43.69 -4.30
C GLY A 85 -19.85 43.21 -4.95
N VAL A 86 -19.12 44.12 -5.61
CA VAL A 86 -17.78 43.83 -6.18
C VAL A 86 -16.80 43.43 -5.08
N GLY A 87 -16.83 44.10 -3.94
CA GLY A 87 -16.00 43.79 -2.78
C GLY A 87 -16.29 42.39 -2.21
N GLY A 88 -17.56 42.05 -2.04
CA GLY A 88 -18.01 40.73 -1.58
C GLY A 88 -17.60 39.60 -2.53
N LEU A 89 -17.94 39.73 -3.81
CA LEU A 89 -17.58 38.74 -4.84
C LEU A 89 -16.05 38.57 -4.98
N SER A 90 -15.30 39.68 -4.87
CA SER A 90 -13.82 39.64 -4.89
C SER A 90 -13.24 38.96 -3.64
N ALA A 91 -13.86 39.14 -2.47
CA ALA A 91 -13.45 38.47 -1.24
C ALA A 91 -13.71 36.97 -1.31
N GLU A 92 -14.88 36.55 -1.79
CA GLU A 92 -15.19 35.14 -2.00
C GLU A 92 -14.27 34.49 -3.05
N MET A 93 -14.00 35.16 -4.16
CA MET A 93 -13.04 34.68 -5.16
C MET A 93 -11.64 34.47 -4.57
N ARG A 94 -11.17 35.41 -3.73
CA ARG A 94 -9.89 35.24 -3.03
C ARG A 94 -9.89 34.02 -2.11
N GLN A 95 -11.02 33.74 -1.46
CA GLN A 95 -11.17 32.55 -0.62
C GLN A 95 -11.13 31.26 -1.44
N ASP A 96 -11.83 31.21 -2.59
CA ASP A 96 -11.82 30.05 -3.47
C ASP A 96 -10.41 29.78 -4.02
N LEU A 97 -9.69 30.83 -4.45
CA LEU A 97 -8.30 30.72 -4.91
C LEU A 97 -7.34 30.26 -3.81
N ASP A 98 -7.52 30.72 -2.58
CA ASP A 98 -6.73 30.25 -1.42
C ASP A 98 -7.02 28.78 -1.11
N GLN A 99 -8.28 28.35 -1.25
CA GLN A 99 -8.66 26.95 -1.08
C GLN A 99 -8.04 26.05 -2.16
N VAL A 100 -8.10 26.45 -3.44
CA VAL A 100 -7.44 25.73 -4.55
C VAL A 100 -5.94 25.62 -4.28
N ARG A 101 -5.28 26.71 -3.89
CA ARG A 101 -3.86 26.72 -3.58
C ARG A 101 -3.51 25.73 -2.45
N LYS A 102 -4.31 25.69 -1.39
CA LYS A 102 -4.12 24.76 -0.27
C LYS A 102 -4.30 23.30 -0.68
N LEU A 103 -5.37 22.99 -1.42
CA LEU A 103 -5.65 21.64 -1.91
C LEU A 103 -4.54 21.12 -2.83
N VAL A 104 -4.09 21.93 -3.79
CA VAL A 104 -2.97 21.57 -4.68
C VAL A 104 -1.70 21.34 -3.88
N SER A 105 -1.38 22.22 -2.93
CA SER A 105 -0.18 22.08 -2.11
C SER A 105 -0.20 20.81 -1.25
N ASP A 106 -1.36 20.46 -0.68
CA ASP A 106 -1.54 19.26 0.15
C ASP A 106 -1.48 17.97 -0.68
N ALA A 107 -2.15 17.96 -1.84
CA ALA A 107 -2.13 16.83 -2.77
C ALA A 107 -0.73 16.57 -3.33
N VAL A 108 -0.02 17.62 -3.78
CA VAL A 108 1.37 17.50 -4.26
C VAL A 108 2.30 17.03 -3.15
N GLY A 109 2.16 17.57 -1.93
CA GLY A 109 2.96 17.13 -0.78
C GLY A 109 2.69 15.69 -0.37
N THR A 110 1.46 15.20 -0.53
CA THR A 110 1.09 13.80 -0.27
C THR A 110 1.58 12.87 -1.37
N LEU A 111 1.42 13.24 -2.65
CA LEU A 111 1.97 12.50 -3.79
C LEU A 111 3.49 12.36 -3.70
N GLN A 112 4.20 13.45 -3.39
CA GLN A 112 5.66 13.41 -3.25
C GLN A 112 6.09 12.43 -2.15
N ARG A 113 5.46 12.50 -0.97
CA ARG A 113 5.76 11.57 0.14
C ARG A 113 5.44 10.13 -0.23
N SER A 114 4.30 9.90 -0.89
CA SER A 114 3.89 8.56 -1.29
C SER A 114 4.82 7.96 -2.36
N PHE A 115 5.14 8.69 -3.42
CA PHE A 115 6.08 8.21 -4.45
C PHE A 115 7.49 7.96 -3.89
N GLN A 116 7.97 8.82 -2.99
CA GLN A 116 9.25 8.60 -2.33
C GLN A 116 9.21 7.32 -1.48
N GLY A 117 8.17 7.15 -0.66
CA GLY A 117 7.98 5.95 0.15
C GLY A 117 7.85 4.68 -0.70
N LEU A 118 7.07 4.73 -1.78
CA LEU A 118 6.91 3.62 -2.73
C LEU A 118 8.25 3.24 -3.38
N ASN A 119 9.07 4.21 -3.76
CA ASN A 119 10.38 3.95 -4.33
C ASN A 119 11.32 3.29 -3.30
N GLU A 120 11.35 3.79 -2.05
CA GLU A 120 12.13 3.19 -0.95
C GLU A 120 11.67 1.75 -0.63
N LEU A 121 10.35 1.53 -0.54
CA LEU A 121 9.75 0.21 -0.34
C LEU A 121 10.05 -0.74 -1.50
N SER A 122 9.98 -0.27 -2.74
CA SER A 122 10.28 -1.08 -3.92
C SER A 122 11.75 -1.49 -3.97
N GLN A 123 12.67 -0.58 -3.63
CA GLN A 123 14.10 -0.92 -3.51
C GLN A 123 14.34 -1.94 -2.39
N SER A 124 13.67 -1.79 -1.25
CA SER A 124 13.72 -2.76 -0.15
C SER A 124 13.19 -4.13 -0.58
N GLN A 125 12.06 -4.17 -1.29
CA GLN A 125 11.48 -5.38 -1.87
C GLN A 125 12.46 -6.06 -2.83
N GLN A 126 13.06 -5.31 -3.77
CA GLN A 126 14.04 -5.84 -4.72
C GLN A 126 15.26 -6.43 -4.01
N SER A 127 15.78 -5.75 -2.99
CA SER A 127 16.91 -6.25 -2.19
C SER A 127 16.56 -7.54 -1.44
N MET A 128 15.37 -7.63 -0.85
CA MET A 128 14.89 -8.85 -0.18
C MET A 128 14.70 -10.01 -1.16
N VAL A 129 14.10 -9.75 -2.33
CA VAL A 129 13.93 -10.77 -3.37
C VAL A 129 15.30 -11.24 -3.89
N TYR A 130 16.24 -10.33 -4.11
CA TYR A 130 17.59 -10.67 -4.55
C TYR A 130 18.32 -11.53 -3.51
N THR A 131 18.25 -11.18 -2.23
CA THR A 131 18.89 -11.96 -1.15
C THR A 131 18.22 -13.33 -0.94
N MET A 132 16.90 -13.43 -1.08
CA MET A 132 16.21 -14.73 -1.10
C MET A 132 16.65 -15.59 -2.28
N LEU A 133 16.73 -15.02 -3.49
CA LEU A 133 17.17 -15.71 -4.70
C LEU A 133 18.63 -16.11 -4.60
N SER A 134 19.54 -15.25 -4.13
CA SER A 134 20.97 -15.58 -4.02
C SER A 134 21.22 -16.68 -2.99
N ASP A 135 20.51 -16.68 -1.87
CA ASP A 135 20.63 -17.73 -0.85
C ASP A 135 20.05 -19.06 -1.34
N THR A 136 19.00 -19.03 -2.17
CA THR A 136 18.37 -20.23 -2.75
C THR A 136 19.14 -20.76 -3.97
N THR A 137 19.69 -19.88 -4.81
CA THR A 137 20.36 -20.27 -6.09
C THR A 137 21.84 -20.56 -5.93
N GLY A 138 22.49 -20.10 -4.86
CA GLY A 138 23.90 -20.43 -4.58
C GLY A 138 24.17 -21.91 -4.23
N LYS A 139 23.14 -22.71 -3.94
CA LYS A 139 23.28 -24.12 -3.51
C LYS A 139 22.23 -25.10 -4.03
N SER A 140 21.18 -24.66 -4.72
CA SER A 140 20.04 -25.52 -5.06
C SER A 140 19.48 -25.19 -6.43
N GLN A 141 20.05 -25.82 -7.46
CA GLN A 141 19.47 -25.86 -8.80
C GLN A 141 18.35 -26.91 -8.93
N GLU A 142 18.02 -27.63 -7.84
CA GLU A 142 17.09 -28.77 -7.85
C GLU A 142 15.80 -28.59 -7.02
N ALA A 143 15.67 -27.55 -6.21
CA ALA A 143 14.48 -27.37 -5.36
C ALA A 143 13.34 -26.64 -6.10
N GLY A 144 12.81 -27.29 -7.13
CA GLY A 144 11.60 -26.84 -7.82
C GLY A 144 10.38 -26.94 -6.90
N ALA A 145 9.84 -25.78 -6.50
CA ALA A 145 8.41 -25.47 -6.37
C ALA A 145 7.45 -26.59 -5.90
N SER A 146 7.85 -27.42 -4.95
CA SER A 146 6.92 -28.27 -4.23
C SER A 146 6.94 -27.80 -2.79
N GLN A 147 5.82 -27.21 -2.40
CA GLN A 147 5.38 -26.96 -1.03
C GLN A 147 5.18 -28.32 -0.33
N VAL A 148 6.21 -29.17 -0.33
CA VAL A 148 6.32 -30.31 0.56
C VAL A 148 6.49 -29.68 1.92
N ASN A 149 5.57 -29.97 2.82
CA ASN A 149 5.66 -29.53 4.20
C ASN A 149 7.00 -30.03 4.75
N PHE A 150 8.00 -29.15 4.83
CA PHE A 150 9.36 -29.53 5.22
C PHE A 150 9.36 -30.28 6.55
N GLN A 151 8.44 -29.91 7.44
CA GLN A 151 8.20 -30.58 8.71
C GLN A 151 7.80 -32.05 8.52
N GLU A 152 6.86 -32.33 7.61
CA GLU A 152 6.42 -33.70 7.30
C GLU A 152 7.55 -34.52 6.67
N PHE A 153 8.29 -33.94 5.73
CA PHE A 153 9.45 -34.59 5.11
C PHE A 153 10.55 -34.90 6.13
N ALA A 154 10.85 -33.96 7.03
CA ALA A 154 11.85 -34.14 8.08
C ALA A 154 11.40 -35.22 9.09
N GLU A 155 10.13 -35.22 9.49
CA GLU A 155 9.57 -36.24 10.38
C GLU A 155 9.57 -37.64 9.76
N GLU A 156 9.20 -37.76 8.48
CA GLU A 156 9.23 -39.04 7.77
C GLU A 156 10.66 -39.54 7.60
N THR A 157 11.59 -38.65 7.25
CA THR A 157 13.01 -39.01 7.13
C THR A 157 13.61 -39.45 8.47
N ASP A 158 13.31 -38.76 9.59
CA ASP A 158 13.76 -39.19 10.92
C ASP A 158 13.20 -40.57 11.29
N LYS A 159 11.93 -40.86 10.99
CA LYS A 159 11.34 -42.19 11.21
C LYS A 159 12.07 -43.27 10.40
N VAL A 160 12.29 -43.05 9.10
CA VAL A 160 12.97 -44.01 8.22
C VAL A 160 14.41 -44.24 8.68
N LEU A 161 15.12 -43.19 9.10
CA LEU A 161 16.49 -43.32 9.61
C LEU A 161 16.58 -44.04 10.94
N ARG A 162 15.65 -43.79 11.87
CA ARG A 162 15.59 -44.54 13.13
C ARG A 162 15.37 -46.01 12.86
N PHE A 163 14.41 -46.34 12.00
CA PHE A 163 14.13 -47.71 11.58
C PHE A 163 15.36 -48.37 10.94
N PHE A 164 16.05 -47.65 10.06
CA PHE A 164 17.27 -48.16 9.41
C PHE A 164 18.40 -48.41 10.41
N VAL A 165 18.68 -47.47 11.32
CA VAL A 165 19.72 -47.63 12.34
C VAL A 165 19.40 -48.78 13.28
N GLU A 166 18.15 -48.90 13.74
CA GLU A 166 17.70 -50.02 14.55
C GLU A 166 17.90 -51.36 13.84
N HIS A 167 17.55 -51.43 12.55
CA HIS A 167 17.79 -52.64 11.74
C HIS A 167 19.27 -52.98 11.60
N VAL A 168 20.14 -51.99 11.41
CA VAL A 168 21.60 -52.22 11.34
C VAL A 168 22.14 -52.70 12.68
N VAL A 169 21.66 -52.16 13.81
CA VAL A 169 22.03 -52.60 15.16
C VAL A 169 21.64 -54.05 15.38
N ASN A 170 20.40 -54.41 15.04
CA ASN A 170 19.91 -55.78 15.19
C ASN A 170 20.68 -56.75 14.29
N ASN A 171 20.95 -56.38 13.03
CA ASN A 171 21.73 -57.20 12.11
C ASN A 171 23.19 -57.37 12.57
N SER A 172 23.78 -56.37 13.22
CA SER A 172 25.10 -56.47 13.84
C SER A 172 25.10 -57.46 15.01
N ALA A 173 24.07 -57.43 15.86
CA ALA A 173 23.89 -58.38 16.95
C ALA A 173 23.72 -59.83 16.43
N ASP A 174 22.91 -60.03 15.40
CA ASP A 174 22.74 -61.34 14.74
C ASP A 174 24.06 -61.82 14.12
N GLY A 175 24.84 -60.90 13.52
CA GLY A 175 26.18 -61.18 13.03
C GLY A 175 27.13 -61.64 14.15
N MET A 176 27.09 -61.03 15.32
CA MET A 176 27.88 -61.48 16.48
C MET A 176 27.49 -62.88 16.94
N ASN A 177 26.19 -63.20 17.00
CA ASN A 177 25.71 -64.54 17.32
C ASN A 177 26.19 -65.59 16.30
N MET A 178 26.23 -65.25 15.01
CA MET A 178 26.78 -66.14 13.98
C MET A 178 28.28 -66.38 14.17
N VAL A 179 29.05 -65.39 14.62
CA VAL A 179 30.49 -65.58 14.91
C VAL A 179 30.67 -66.62 16.03
N GLU A 180 29.85 -66.58 17.07
CA GLU A 180 29.88 -67.56 18.16
C GLU A 180 29.59 -68.98 17.63
N GLN A 181 28.54 -69.14 16.81
CA GLN A 181 28.21 -70.43 16.19
C GLN A 181 29.32 -70.95 15.28
N ILE A 182 30.00 -70.06 14.55
CA ILE A 182 31.14 -70.40 13.71
C ILE A 182 32.33 -70.88 14.56
N ASP A 183 32.62 -70.21 15.68
CA ASP A 183 33.69 -70.63 16.59
C ASP A 183 33.39 -72.02 17.20
N ASP A 184 32.13 -72.33 17.51
CA ASP A 184 31.70 -73.68 17.90
C ASP A 184 31.91 -74.73 16.79
N MET A 185 31.62 -74.38 15.53
CA MET A 185 31.91 -75.27 14.39
C MET A 185 33.41 -75.55 14.25
N VAL A 186 34.27 -74.54 14.44
CA VAL A 186 35.73 -74.72 14.43
C VAL A 186 36.17 -75.66 15.55
N GLN A 187 35.60 -75.55 16.75
CA GLN A 187 35.90 -76.49 17.84
C GLN A 187 35.48 -77.92 17.49
N ASN A 188 34.32 -78.10 16.87
CA ASN A 188 33.85 -79.42 16.43
C ASN A 188 34.72 -80.01 15.31
N MET A 189 35.23 -79.18 14.39
CA MET A 189 36.21 -79.59 13.38
C MET A 189 37.50 -80.10 14.03
N ASN A 190 38.06 -79.37 15.00
CA ASN A 190 39.28 -79.81 15.72
C ASN A 190 39.08 -81.16 16.44
N LYS A 191 37.89 -81.38 17.03
CA LYS A 191 37.53 -82.67 17.63
C LYS A 191 37.49 -83.78 16.58
N ALA A 192 36.91 -83.51 15.41
CA ALA A 192 36.87 -84.47 14.30
C ALA A 192 38.29 -84.81 13.78
N GLU A 193 39.18 -83.82 13.64
CA GLU A 193 40.60 -84.06 13.29
C GLU A 193 41.27 -85.02 14.29
N THR A 194 41.05 -84.79 15.59
CA THR A 194 41.60 -85.65 16.66
C THR A 194 41.10 -87.10 16.54
N LEU A 195 39.81 -87.30 16.25
CA LEU A 195 39.24 -88.63 16.03
C LEU A 195 39.84 -89.32 14.79
N LEU A 196 40.14 -88.56 13.73
CA LEU A 196 40.79 -89.11 12.54
C LEU A 196 42.26 -89.45 12.77
N ASP A 197 42.95 -88.77 13.68
CA ASP A 197 44.28 -89.16 14.16
C ASP A 197 44.23 -90.49 14.92
N ASP A 198 43.25 -90.66 15.82
CA ASP A 198 43.05 -91.93 16.54
C ASP A 198 42.72 -93.08 15.57
N VAL A 199 41.86 -92.85 14.58
CA VAL A 199 41.54 -93.84 13.53
C VAL A 199 42.78 -94.22 12.73
N LYS A 200 43.66 -93.26 12.40
CA LYS A 200 44.93 -93.56 11.71
C LYS A 200 45.80 -94.49 12.55
N GLY A 201 45.89 -94.23 13.85
CA GLY A 201 46.57 -95.11 14.80
C GLY A 201 46.01 -96.53 14.81
N ILE A 202 44.69 -96.70 14.80
CA ILE A 202 44.03 -98.02 14.73
C ILE A 202 44.33 -98.72 13.41
N VAL A 203 44.28 -97.98 12.29
CA VAL A 203 44.56 -98.50 10.95
C VAL A 203 46.00 -99.01 10.85
N ASP A 204 46.97 -98.23 11.34
CA ASP A 204 48.39 -98.61 11.37
C ASP A 204 48.65 -99.83 12.25
N GLN A 205 48.03 -99.90 13.43
CA GLN A 205 48.10 -101.07 14.31
C GLN A 205 47.50 -102.31 13.65
N THR A 206 46.36 -102.17 12.97
CA THR A 206 45.69 -103.26 12.26
C THR A 206 46.55 -103.75 11.09
N ASN A 207 47.19 -102.84 10.36
CA ASN A 207 48.12 -103.17 9.27
C ASN A 207 49.33 -103.96 9.79
N LEU A 208 49.90 -103.55 10.92
CA LEU A 208 51.02 -104.25 11.57
C LEU A 208 50.61 -105.63 12.08
N LEU A 209 49.42 -105.76 12.68
CA LEU A 209 48.88 -107.06 13.11
C LEU A 209 48.65 -107.99 11.92
N ALA A 210 48.08 -107.49 10.82
CA ALA A 210 47.87 -108.25 9.60
C ALA A 210 49.20 -108.69 8.96
N LEU A 211 50.20 -107.82 8.96
CA LEU A 211 51.55 -108.16 8.49
C LEU A 211 52.18 -109.27 9.33
N ASN A 212 52.11 -109.16 10.66
CA ASN A 212 52.62 -110.20 11.57
C ASN A 212 51.88 -111.54 11.36
N ALA A 213 50.56 -111.50 11.16
CA ALA A 213 49.77 -112.70 10.87
C ALA A 213 50.14 -113.32 9.51
N ALA A 214 50.39 -112.52 8.48
CA ALA A 214 50.85 -113.02 7.17
C ALA A 214 52.23 -113.69 7.26
N ILE A 215 53.16 -113.10 8.05
CA ILE A 215 54.49 -113.68 8.32
C ILE A 215 54.35 -115.04 9.02
N GLU A 216 53.52 -115.13 10.06
CA GLU A 216 53.35 -116.39 10.82
C GLU A 216 52.60 -117.46 10.00
N ALA A 217 51.63 -117.05 9.17
CA ALA A 217 50.96 -117.93 8.22
C ALA A 217 51.94 -118.51 7.17
N ALA A 218 52.87 -117.69 6.67
CA ALA A 218 53.94 -118.17 5.78
C ALA A 218 54.88 -119.14 6.50
N ARG A 219 55.16 -118.90 7.78
CA ARG A 219 56.01 -119.76 8.62
C ARG A 219 55.39 -121.14 8.89
N ALA A 220 54.07 -121.22 8.95
CA ALA A 220 53.32 -122.47 9.13
C ALA A 220 53.16 -123.31 7.84
N GLY A 221 53.62 -122.82 6.67
CA GLY A 221 53.59 -123.55 5.40
C GLY A 221 52.18 -123.90 4.92
N GLU A 222 51.95 -125.15 4.51
CA GLU A 222 50.64 -125.63 3.99
C GLU A 222 49.51 -125.49 5.01
N ALA A 223 49.79 -125.66 6.31
CA ALA A 223 48.79 -125.52 7.38
C ALA A 223 48.33 -124.05 7.58
N GLY A 224 49.13 -123.07 7.12
CA GLY A 224 48.87 -121.64 7.27
C GLY A 224 48.11 -120.99 6.11
N ARG A 225 47.83 -121.70 5.00
CA ARG A 225 47.23 -121.11 3.78
C ARG A 225 45.92 -120.35 4.04
N GLY A 226 45.04 -120.87 4.88
CA GLY A 226 43.78 -120.19 5.22
C GLY A 226 43.99 -118.89 5.99
N PHE A 227 44.96 -118.86 6.92
CA PHE A 227 45.32 -117.67 7.69
C PHE A 227 46.02 -116.62 6.83
N ALA A 228 46.82 -117.03 5.85
CA ALA A 228 47.47 -116.11 4.91
C ALA A 228 46.44 -115.29 4.11
N VAL A 229 45.38 -115.94 3.60
CA VAL A 229 44.31 -115.25 2.86
C VAL A 229 43.57 -114.25 3.75
N VAL A 230 43.27 -114.62 5.00
CA VAL A 230 42.62 -113.69 5.94
C VAL A 230 43.54 -112.51 6.29
N ALA A 231 44.83 -112.76 6.50
CA ALA A 231 45.80 -111.70 6.80
C ALA A 231 45.94 -110.70 5.64
N ASP A 232 45.99 -111.18 4.40
CA ASP A 232 46.02 -110.32 3.20
C ASP A 232 44.74 -109.49 3.05
N GLU A 233 43.56 -110.08 3.33
CA GLU A 233 42.29 -109.35 3.29
C GLU A 233 42.21 -108.27 4.39
N VAL A 234 42.66 -108.57 5.62
CA VAL A 234 42.72 -107.58 6.71
C VAL A 234 43.71 -106.46 6.38
N ARG A 235 44.86 -106.79 5.77
CA ARG A 235 45.84 -105.80 5.31
C ARG A 235 45.26 -104.90 4.21
N SER A 236 44.57 -105.48 3.23
CA SER A 236 43.87 -104.75 2.17
C SER A 236 42.80 -103.81 2.75
N LEU A 237 42.01 -104.29 3.71
CA LEU A 237 40.98 -103.50 4.40
C LEU A 237 41.59 -102.34 5.19
N SER A 238 42.71 -102.56 5.89
CA SER A 238 43.44 -101.52 6.60
C SER A 238 43.95 -100.45 5.63
N GLN A 239 44.58 -100.82 4.52
CA GLN A 239 45.02 -99.85 3.49
C GLN A 239 43.87 -99.05 2.87
N ARG A 240 42.73 -99.69 2.63
CA ARG A 240 41.51 -99.00 2.17
C ARG A 240 40.97 -98.04 3.22
N SER A 241 41.04 -98.42 4.49
CA SER A 241 40.63 -97.57 5.62
C SER A 241 41.56 -96.36 5.79
N ASP A 242 42.87 -96.51 5.56
CA ASP A 242 43.83 -95.39 5.59
C ASP A 242 43.52 -94.36 4.50
N ARG A 243 43.29 -94.83 3.26
CA ARG A 243 42.90 -93.94 2.15
C ARG A 243 41.60 -93.21 2.43
N PHE A 244 40.59 -93.91 2.96
CA PHE A 244 39.32 -93.30 3.31
C PHE A 244 39.48 -92.26 4.44
N ASN A 245 40.35 -92.52 5.42
CA ASN A 245 40.69 -91.58 6.48
C ASN A 245 41.35 -90.30 5.91
N ASP A 246 42.27 -90.45 4.96
CA ASP A 246 42.91 -89.32 4.28
C ASP A 246 41.91 -88.52 3.40
N GLU A 247 40.97 -89.19 2.73
CA GLU A 247 39.88 -88.52 1.99
C GLU A 247 38.98 -87.70 2.93
N ILE A 248 38.60 -88.23 4.11
CA ILE A 248 37.83 -87.49 5.11
C ILE A 248 38.61 -86.27 5.59
N ARG A 249 39.92 -86.38 5.85
CA ARG A 249 40.77 -85.23 6.22
C ARG A 249 40.76 -84.15 5.14
N GLY A 250 40.79 -84.54 3.87
CA GLY A 250 40.69 -83.60 2.74
C GLY A 250 39.40 -82.77 2.79
N VAL A 251 38.25 -83.45 2.93
CA VAL A 251 36.93 -82.78 3.05
C VAL A 251 36.87 -81.90 4.30
N LEU A 252 37.46 -82.35 5.41
CA LEU A 252 37.50 -81.59 6.66
C LEU A 252 38.33 -80.29 6.50
N GLY A 253 39.47 -80.37 5.80
CA GLY A 253 40.32 -79.22 5.48
C GLY A 253 39.59 -78.19 4.62
N GLU A 254 38.90 -78.62 3.56
CA GLU A 254 38.09 -77.74 2.71
C GLU A 254 36.95 -77.09 3.51
N THR A 255 36.29 -77.85 4.40
CA THR A 255 35.23 -77.34 5.27
C THR A 255 35.77 -76.27 6.22
N ARG A 256 36.98 -76.46 6.77
CA ARG A 256 37.65 -75.48 7.63
C ARG A 256 37.94 -74.17 6.91
N GLU A 257 38.42 -74.22 5.67
CA GLU A 257 38.64 -73.03 4.85
C GLU A 257 37.33 -72.26 4.59
N ASN A 258 36.24 -72.97 4.29
CA ASN A 258 34.92 -72.39 4.10
C ASN A 258 34.40 -71.70 5.37
N ILE A 259 34.59 -72.32 6.54
CA ILE A 259 34.21 -71.75 7.84
C ILE A 259 35.03 -70.49 8.16
N ASP A 260 36.34 -70.49 7.91
CA ASP A 260 37.17 -69.29 8.14
C ASP A 260 36.79 -68.13 7.22
N SER A 261 36.43 -68.43 5.97
CA SER A 261 35.89 -67.45 5.01
C SER A 261 34.55 -66.87 5.47
N ALA A 262 33.64 -67.71 5.97
CA ALA A 262 32.38 -67.29 6.57
C ALA A 262 32.62 -66.37 7.79
N ARG A 263 33.55 -66.75 8.68
CA ARG A 263 33.94 -65.98 9.86
C ARG A 263 34.37 -64.56 9.51
N LYS A 264 35.26 -64.42 8.52
CA LYS A 264 35.75 -63.12 8.04
C LYS A 264 34.62 -62.27 7.46
N THR A 265 33.70 -62.88 6.71
CA THR A 265 32.58 -62.17 6.10
C THR A 265 31.59 -61.63 7.13
N VAL A 266 31.19 -62.48 8.09
CA VAL A 266 30.27 -62.10 9.16
C VAL A 266 30.89 -61.05 10.09
N SER A 267 32.17 -61.21 10.46
CA SER A 267 32.88 -60.24 11.31
C SER A 267 32.93 -58.84 10.67
N ARG A 268 33.16 -58.77 9.35
CA ARG A 268 33.16 -57.50 8.60
C ARG A 268 31.76 -56.87 8.54
N LEU A 269 30.71 -57.67 8.38
CA LEU A 269 29.32 -57.21 8.35
C LEU A 269 28.92 -56.58 9.70
N ALA A 270 29.24 -57.27 10.82
CA ALA A 270 28.86 -56.81 12.15
C ALA A 270 29.52 -55.47 12.54
N SER A 271 30.78 -55.24 12.16
CA SER A 271 31.57 -54.11 12.68
C SER A 271 31.62 -52.87 11.78
N LYS A 272 31.60 -53.03 10.46
CA LYS A 272 31.74 -51.90 9.53
C LYS A 272 30.42 -51.17 9.26
N ASP A 273 29.31 -51.91 9.17
CA ASP A 273 28.01 -51.34 8.79
C ASP A 273 27.41 -50.52 9.94
N MET A 274 27.65 -50.93 11.19
CA MET A 274 27.18 -50.23 12.39
C MET A 274 27.75 -48.80 12.49
N ASN A 275 29.07 -48.64 12.40
CA ASN A 275 29.71 -47.32 12.49
C ASN A 275 29.27 -46.40 11.35
N PHE A 276 29.15 -46.96 10.14
CA PHE A 276 28.70 -46.20 8.98
C PHE A 276 27.25 -45.73 9.13
N ALA A 277 26.35 -46.58 9.62
CA ALA A 277 24.95 -46.24 9.84
C ALA A 277 24.77 -45.16 10.91
N ILE A 278 25.48 -45.27 12.04
CA ILE A 278 25.44 -44.27 13.12
C ILE A 278 25.98 -42.91 12.63
N GLN A 279 27.12 -42.89 11.93
CA GLN A 279 27.67 -41.66 11.37
C GLN A 279 26.75 -41.04 10.31
N SER A 280 26.14 -41.86 9.46
CA SER A 280 25.18 -41.40 8.45
C SER A 280 23.96 -40.79 9.11
N LYS A 281 23.42 -41.39 10.17
CA LYS A 281 22.33 -40.79 10.96
C LYS A 281 22.74 -39.44 11.52
N SER A 282 23.89 -39.34 12.18
CA SER A 282 24.36 -38.08 12.76
C SER A 282 24.47 -36.97 11.71
N ARG A 283 24.96 -37.29 10.49
CA ARG A 283 25.04 -36.33 9.39
C ARG A 283 23.66 -35.88 8.91
N VAL A 284 22.70 -36.78 8.82
CA VAL A 284 21.34 -36.40 8.41
C VAL A 284 20.65 -35.59 9.51
N ASP A 285 20.81 -35.95 10.78
CA ASP A 285 20.28 -35.17 11.91
C ASP A 285 20.80 -33.72 11.87
N GLU A 286 22.10 -33.53 11.60
CA GLU A 286 22.71 -32.20 11.43
C GLU A 286 22.16 -31.44 10.21
N MET A 287 22.01 -32.14 9.07
CA MET A 287 21.45 -31.56 7.86
C MET A 287 19.99 -31.16 8.02
N MET A 288 19.20 -31.94 8.74
CA MET A 288 17.79 -31.63 9.04
C MET A 288 17.67 -30.43 9.98
N ALA A 289 18.54 -30.33 11.00
CA ALA A 289 18.58 -29.14 11.86
C ALA A 289 18.95 -27.88 11.06
N TYR A 290 19.93 -27.98 10.16
CA TYR A 290 20.30 -26.89 9.26
C TYR A 290 19.14 -26.47 8.35
N LEU A 291 18.48 -27.43 7.69
CA LEU A 291 17.34 -27.15 6.82
C LEU A 291 16.15 -26.55 7.59
N GLY A 292 15.90 -26.99 8.83
CA GLY A 292 14.88 -26.41 9.69
C GLY A 292 15.14 -24.93 9.99
N ASN A 293 16.39 -24.56 10.27
CA ASN A 293 16.78 -23.16 10.46
C ASN A 293 16.59 -22.33 9.19
N VAL A 294 16.99 -22.87 8.03
CA VAL A 294 16.81 -22.20 6.73
C VAL A 294 15.32 -22.01 6.41
N ASN A 295 14.48 -23.00 6.70
CA ASN A 295 13.03 -22.91 6.47
C ASN A 295 12.41 -21.82 7.36
N ALA A 296 12.72 -21.81 8.65
CA ALA A 296 12.23 -20.78 9.58
C ALA A 296 12.69 -19.36 9.18
N GLU A 297 13.93 -19.22 8.73
CA GLU A 297 14.44 -17.94 8.22
C GLU A 297 13.70 -17.52 6.95
N THR A 298 13.44 -18.46 6.03
CA THR A 298 12.71 -18.22 4.78
C THR A 298 11.28 -17.77 5.04
N GLU A 299 10.57 -18.44 5.96
CA GLU A 299 9.23 -18.03 6.41
C GLU A 299 9.23 -16.62 7.00
N GLY A 300 10.20 -16.30 7.86
CA GLY A 300 10.35 -14.97 8.43
C GLY A 300 10.65 -13.89 7.37
N ARG A 301 11.47 -14.21 6.36
CA ARG A 301 11.74 -13.32 5.23
C ARG A 301 10.50 -13.12 4.36
N LEU A 302 9.71 -14.16 4.10
CA LEU A 302 8.45 -14.09 3.35
C LEU A 302 7.40 -13.24 4.08
N GLY A 303 7.31 -13.35 5.41
CA GLY A 303 6.45 -12.49 6.22
C GLY A 303 6.79 -11.01 6.07
N ARG A 304 8.07 -10.65 6.16
CA ARG A 304 8.52 -9.26 5.93
C ARG A 304 8.24 -8.78 4.51
N LEU A 305 8.41 -9.65 3.51
CA LEU A 305 8.08 -9.34 2.12
C LEU A 305 6.58 -9.01 1.97
N ALA A 306 5.72 -9.81 2.59
CA ALA A 306 4.27 -9.58 2.58
C ALA A 306 3.90 -8.24 3.24
N ASP A 307 4.56 -7.87 4.34
CA ASP A 307 4.33 -6.58 4.98
C ASP A 307 4.77 -5.39 4.11
N VAL A 308 5.90 -5.50 3.40
CA VAL A 308 6.33 -4.48 2.44
C VAL A 308 5.34 -4.36 1.28
N VAL A 309 4.81 -5.47 0.77
CA VAL A 309 3.77 -5.45 -0.27
C VAL A 309 2.52 -4.71 0.21
N ARG A 310 2.02 -4.99 1.42
CA ARG A 310 0.88 -4.26 2.00
C ARG A 310 1.15 -2.75 2.15
N GLN A 311 2.37 -2.37 2.53
CA GLN A 311 2.75 -0.96 2.64
C GLN A 311 2.80 -0.28 1.26
N ILE A 312 3.27 -0.98 0.23
CA ILE A 312 3.23 -0.51 -1.16
C ILE A 312 1.77 -0.33 -1.60
N GLU A 313 0.89 -1.30 -1.37
CA GLU A 313 -0.54 -1.19 -1.69
C GLU A 313 -1.19 0.02 -1.01
N SER A 314 -0.92 0.24 0.27
CA SER A 314 -1.38 1.42 1.00
C SER A 314 -0.86 2.73 0.38
N GLY A 315 0.43 2.79 0.05
CA GLY A 315 1.02 3.96 -0.60
C GLY A 315 0.41 4.25 -1.96
N VAL A 316 0.15 3.22 -2.77
CA VAL A 316 -0.53 3.35 -4.06
C VAL A 316 -1.95 3.90 -3.86
N ASN A 317 -2.71 3.39 -2.89
CA ASN A 317 -4.04 3.90 -2.58
C ASN A 317 -4.03 5.39 -2.17
N ASP A 318 -3.07 5.80 -1.33
CA ASP A 318 -2.89 7.21 -0.96
C ASP A 318 -2.55 8.09 -2.17
N SER A 319 -1.75 7.56 -3.11
CA SER A 319 -1.43 8.25 -4.37
C SER A 319 -2.65 8.41 -5.26
N VAL A 320 -3.41 7.33 -5.47
CA VAL A 320 -4.65 7.34 -6.29
C VAL A 320 -5.66 8.34 -5.73
N ARG A 321 -5.83 8.34 -4.41
CA ARG A 321 -6.69 9.31 -3.72
C ARG A 321 -6.20 10.73 -3.91
N SER A 322 -4.89 10.95 -3.78
CA SER A 322 -4.30 12.28 -3.96
C SER A 322 -4.44 12.78 -5.39
N LEU A 323 -4.52 11.91 -6.41
CA LEU A 323 -4.77 12.30 -7.81
C LEU A 323 -6.17 12.89 -8.05
N GLN A 324 -7.15 12.60 -7.19
CA GLN A 324 -8.51 13.13 -7.32
C GLN A 324 -8.58 14.67 -7.12
N PHE A 325 -7.51 15.30 -6.62
CA PHE A 325 -7.46 16.76 -6.48
C PHE A 325 -7.64 17.49 -7.80
N GLU A 326 -7.26 16.87 -8.92
CA GLU A 326 -7.37 17.47 -10.25
C GLU A 326 -8.84 17.75 -10.61
N ASP A 327 -9.74 16.81 -10.35
CA ASP A 327 -11.19 17.00 -10.54
C ASP A 327 -11.74 18.10 -9.61
N ILE A 328 -11.36 18.08 -8.32
CA ILE A 328 -11.80 19.09 -7.34
C ILE A 328 -11.32 20.49 -7.75
N VAL A 329 -10.06 20.62 -8.17
CA VAL A 329 -9.46 21.88 -8.61
C VAL A 329 -10.12 22.36 -9.90
N SER A 330 -10.40 21.47 -10.84
CA SER A 330 -11.12 21.79 -12.07
C SER A 330 -12.51 22.38 -11.77
N GLN A 331 -13.29 21.73 -10.89
CA GLN A 331 -14.61 22.20 -10.47
C GLN A 331 -14.57 23.55 -9.76
N LEU A 332 -13.64 23.75 -8.83
CA LEU A 332 -13.46 25.03 -8.12
C LEU A 332 -13.03 26.16 -9.08
N THR A 333 -12.17 25.85 -10.04
CA THR A 333 -11.70 26.82 -11.05
C THR A 333 -12.83 27.21 -12.00
N GLU A 334 -13.63 26.25 -12.47
CA GLU A 334 -14.82 26.52 -13.30
C GLU A 334 -15.86 27.36 -12.53
N TYR A 335 -16.07 27.06 -11.25
CA TYR A 335 -16.93 27.85 -10.38
C TYR A 335 -16.42 29.29 -10.21
N GLY A 336 -15.12 29.46 -9.99
CA GLY A 336 -14.47 30.77 -9.96
C GLY A 336 -14.61 31.52 -11.30
N GLN A 337 -14.35 30.87 -12.43
CA GLN A 337 -14.49 31.47 -13.76
C GLN A 337 -15.91 31.99 -14.00
N ARG A 338 -16.95 31.19 -13.72
CA ARG A 338 -18.35 31.64 -13.83
C ARG A 338 -18.63 32.87 -12.95
N ARG A 339 -18.02 32.95 -11.77
CA ARG A 339 -18.14 34.09 -10.86
C ARG A 339 -17.44 35.34 -11.41
N MET A 340 -16.27 35.18 -12.05
CA MET A 340 -15.59 36.27 -12.77
C MET A 340 -16.39 36.79 -13.95
N GLU A 341 -16.99 35.90 -14.75
CA GLU A 341 -17.85 36.28 -15.88
C GLU A 341 -19.04 37.12 -15.40
N ARG A 342 -19.68 36.71 -14.29
CA ARG A 342 -20.78 37.46 -13.68
C ARG A 342 -20.33 38.82 -13.12
N LEU A 343 -19.15 38.90 -12.49
CA LEU A 343 -18.57 40.17 -12.04
C LEU A 343 -18.29 41.11 -13.22
N SER A 344 -17.75 40.58 -14.31
CA SER A 344 -17.51 41.33 -15.55
C SER A 344 -18.83 41.87 -16.13
N HIS A 345 -19.87 41.04 -16.17
CA HIS A 345 -21.20 41.45 -16.62
C HIS A 345 -21.81 42.56 -15.74
N LEU A 346 -21.64 42.47 -14.41
CA LEU A 346 -22.07 43.53 -13.48
C LEU A 346 -21.33 44.84 -13.75
N MET A 347 -20.00 44.79 -13.88
CA MET A 347 -19.18 45.97 -14.19
C MET A 347 -19.54 46.59 -15.54
N GLU A 348 -19.83 45.78 -16.55
CA GLU A 348 -20.26 46.23 -17.87
C GLU A 348 -21.65 46.88 -17.82
N LEU A 349 -22.61 46.30 -17.10
CA LEU A 349 -23.96 46.85 -16.92
C LEU A 349 -23.93 48.21 -16.22
N VAL A 350 -23.12 48.34 -15.16
CA VAL A 350 -22.92 49.62 -14.47
C VAL A 350 -22.18 50.61 -15.37
N GLY A 351 -21.12 50.20 -16.06
CA GLY A 351 -20.33 51.04 -16.95
C GLY A 351 -21.16 51.61 -18.12
N ASN A 352 -21.93 50.76 -18.79
CA ASN A 352 -22.80 51.13 -19.91
C ASN A 352 -23.97 52.02 -19.45
N GLY A 353 -24.55 51.72 -18.29
CA GLY A 353 -25.67 52.51 -17.79
C GLY A 353 -25.27 53.91 -17.28
N LEU A 354 -24.05 54.07 -16.75
CA LEU A 354 -23.49 55.36 -16.35
C LEU A 354 -22.91 56.17 -17.52
N SER A 355 -22.45 55.52 -18.60
CA SER A 355 -21.76 56.17 -19.74
C SER A 355 -22.58 56.24 -21.04
N GLY A 356 -23.79 55.66 -21.07
CA GLY A 356 -24.59 55.51 -22.28
C GLY A 356 -25.17 56.81 -22.88
N PRO A 357 -25.65 56.77 -24.14
CA PRO A 357 -26.21 57.93 -24.84
C PRO A 357 -27.40 58.50 -24.05
N GLY A 358 -27.24 59.74 -23.56
CA GLY A 358 -28.19 60.40 -22.67
C GLY A 358 -27.61 60.78 -21.30
N ALA A 359 -26.44 60.28 -20.90
CA ALA A 359 -25.82 60.60 -19.60
C ALA A 359 -25.42 62.09 -19.48
N GLN A 360 -25.27 62.75 -20.63
CA GLN A 360 -25.01 64.19 -20.75
C GLN A 360 -26.27 65.01 -21.05
N SER A 361 -27.46 64.40 -21.06
CA SER A 361 -28.69 65.15 -21.34
C SER A 361 -29.04 66.07 -20.15
N GLU A 362 -29.47 67.29 -20.43
CA GLU A 362 -29.96 68.24 -19.43
C GLU A 362 -31.32 67.83 -18.83
N ASP A 363 -31.91 66.72 -19.29
CA ASP A 363 -33.13 66.15 -18.71
C ASP A 363 -32.83 65.30 -17.47
N TRP A 364 -32.81 66.00 -16.34
CA TRP A 364 -32.58 65.42 -15.01
C TRP A 364 -33.61 64.34 -14.63
N SER A 365 -34.83 64.37 -15.18
CA SER A 365 -35.86 63.37 -14.87
C SER A 365 -35.57 62.03 -15.55
N SER A 366 -35.08 62.08 -16.79
CA SER A 366 -34.62 60.91 -17.55
C SER A 366 -33.39 60.26 -16.93
N ASN A 367 -32.43 61.07 -16.46
CA ASN A 367 -31.25 60.56 -15.75
C ASN A 367 -31.62 59.85 -14.42
N LEU A 368 -32.60 60.38 -13.67
CA LEU A 368 -33.10 59.73 -12.45
C LEU A 368 -33.79 58.39 -12.75
N ALA A 369 -34.57 58.30 -13.84
CA ALA A 369 -35.22 57.06 -14.25
C ALA A 369 -34.20 55.98 -14.65
N ARG A 370 -33.12 56.37 -15.34
CA ARG A 370 -32.03 55.46 -15.73
C ARG A 370 -31.27 54.90 -14.53
N ILE A 371 -30.94 55.74 -13.54
CA ILE A 371 -30.27 55.28 -12.31
C ILE A 371 -31.19 54.30 -11.55
N SER A 372 -32.49 54.60 -11.48
CA SER A 372 -33.46 53.71 -10.85
C SER A 372 -33.61 52.37 -11.58
N ASP A 373 -33.58 52.36 -12.91
CA ASP A 373 -33.65 51.13 -13.70
C ASP A 373 -32.40 50.28 -13.55
N LEU A 374 -31.22 50.91 -13.59
CA LEU A 374 -29.94 50.24 -13.36
C LEU A 374 -29.88 49.60 -11.98
N ARG A 375 -30.35 50.31 -10.94
CA ARG A 375 -30.43 49.76 -9.57
C ARG A 375 -31.37 48.56 -9.49
N LYS A 376 -32.46 48.53 -10.26
CA LYS A 376 -33.37 47.39 -10.33
C LYS A 376 -32.72 46.19 -11.02
N GLN A 377 -32.03 46.41 -12.13
CA GLN A 377 -31.28 45.36 -12.84
C GLN A 377 -30.16 44.79 -11.95
N LEU A 378 -29.48 45.64 -11.17
CA LEU A 378 -28.43 45.23 -10.25
C LEU A 378 -28.97 44.31 -9.14
N ARG A 379 -30.15 44.61 -8.58
CA ARG A 379 -30.80 43.76 -7.57
C ARG A 379 -31.25 42.41 -8.11
N VAL A 380 -31.77 42.37 -9.33
CA VAL A 380 -32.13 41.10 -9.98
C VAL A 380 -30.88 40.23 -10.16
N LEU A 381 -29.78 40.84 -10.61
CA LEU A 381 -28.50 40.14 -10.74
C LEU A 381 -27.97 39.67 -9.37
N GLU A 382 -28.13 40.46 -8.32
CA GLU A 382 -27.75 40.14 -6.93
C GLU A 382 -28.59 39.01 -6.33
N GLU A 383 -29.90 38.97 -6.59
CA GLU A 383 -30.78 37.84 -6.22
C GLU A 383 -30.41 36.56 -6.99
N GLU A 384 -30.06 36.67 -8.27
CA GLU A 384 -29.54 35.53 -9.04
C GLU A 384 -28.18 35.03 -8.51
N LEU A 385 -27.37 35.92 -7.93
CA LEU A 385 -26.09 35.60 -7.29
C LEU A 385 -26.26 34.88 -5.94
N GLU A 386 -27.31 35.20 -5.17
CA GLU A 386 -27.64 34.49 -3.92
C GLU A 386 -28.35 33.14 -4.16
N SER A 387 -28.82 32.88 -5.40
CA SER A 387 -29.47 31.62 -5.73
C SER A 387 -28.50 30.43 -5.54
N PRO A 388 -28.92 29.35 -4.83
CA PRO A 388 -28.04 28.26 -4.46
C PRO A 388 -27.77 27.33 -5.65
N GLN A 389 -27.02 27.79 -6.66
CA GLN A 389 -26.37 26.89 -7.59
C GLN A 389 -25.20 26.23 -6.85
N ARG A 390 -25.45 24.99 -6.40
CA ARG A 390 -24.55 24.02 -5.77
C ARG A 390 -23.11 24.52 -5.63
N LYS A 391 -22.78 25.11 -4.49
CA LYS A 391 -21.38 25.26 -4.07
C LYS A 391 -20.72 23.87 -4.17
N PRO A 392 -19.54 23.74 -4.81
CA PRO A 392 -18.79 22.49 -4.80
C PRO A 392 -18.63 22.00 -3.37
N VAL A 393 -18.71 20.69 -3.14
CA VAL A 393 -18.51 20.11 -1.81
C VAL A 393 -17.14 20.53 -1.30
N VAL A 394 -17.13 21.30 -0.21
CA VAL A 394 -15.91 21.84 0.39
C VAL A 394 -15.19 20.71 1.13
N GLN A 395 -14.36 19.93 0.42
CA GLN A 395 -13.38 19.07 1.07
C GLN A 395 -12.21 19.94 1.56
N GLN A 396 -12.00 19.95 2.88
CA GLN A 396 -10.90 20.69 3.53
C GLN A 396 -9.57 19.94 3.50
N SER A 397 -9.59 18.64 3.20
CA SER A 397 -8.40 17.80 3.06
C SER A 397 -8.70 16.60 2.17
N MET A 398 -7.66 16.08 1.53
CA MET A 398 -7.76 14.87 0.71
C MET A 398 -8.16 13.64 1.54
N SER A 399 -7.99 13.68 2.88
CA SER A 399 -8.33 12.61 3.82
C SER A 399 -9.82 12.54 4.22
N ALA A 400 -10.66 13.50 3.80
CA ALA A 400 -12.11 13.51 4.05
C ALA A 400 -12.90 12.86 2.91
N GLY A 401 -12.92 11.52 2.86
CA GLY A 401 -13.59 10.75 1.80
C GLY A 401 -13.03 9.35 1.75
N GLU A 402 -13.42 8.50 2.70
CA GLU A 402 -13.16 7.07 2.61
C GLU A 402 -13.77 6.56 1.31
N VAL A 403 -12.91 6.14 0.39
CA VAL A 403 -13.34 5.31 -0.72
C VAL A 403 -13.21 3.89 -0.21
N GLU A 404 -14.34 3.29 0.19
CA GLU A 404 -14.46 1.84 0.23
C GLU A 404 -14.32 1.34 -1.21
N LEU A 405 -13.09 0.99 -1.61
CA LEU A 405 -12.85 0.17 -2.79
C LEU A 405 -13.06 -1.28 -2.35
N PHE A 406 -14.17 -1.86 -2.82
CA PHE A 406 -14.45 -3.29 -2.75
C PHE A 406 -13.36 -4.13 -3.43
#